data_AF-A0A2X3L2C9-F1
#
_entry.id   AF-A0A2X3L2C9-F1
#
_cell.length_a   1.000
_cell.length_b   1.000
_cell.length_c   1.000
_cell.angle_alpha   90.00
_cell.angle_beta   90.00
_cell.angle_gamma   90.00
#
_symmetry.space_group_name_H-M   'P 1'
#
loop_
_entity.id
_entity.type
_entity.pdbx_description
1 polymer ?
#
loop_
_entity_poly.entity_id
_entity_poly.type
_entity_poly.pdbx_seq_one_letter_code
_entity_poly.pdbx_strand_id
1 'polypeptide(L)' 'MNKSTEFSHDYIEALPLSAEQKAALPTSDLQAVHEALDAQHHPFERADDSPLASVKARLEASWPGSLGGETADYR' A
#
# COMPACT_ATOMS: atom_id res chain seq x y z
N MET A 1 -1.13 13.48 -21.10
CA MET A 1 -0.92 12.07 -21.49
C MET A 1 -1.26 11.19 -20.30
N ASN A 2 -2.53 10.84 -20.13
CA ASN A 2 -2.94 9.77 -19.20
C ASN A 2 -2.45 8.46 -19.82
N LYS A 3 -1.43 7.84 -19.21
CA LYS A 3 -1.02 6.48 -19.58
C LYS A 3 -2.18 5.55 -19.21
N SER A 4 -2.98 5.16 -20.19
CA SER A 4 -3.88 4.02 -20.03
C SER A 4 -2.98 2.80 -19.82
N THR A 5 -3.03 2.28 -18.61
CA THR A 5 -2.23 1.18 -18.09
C THR A 5 -2.68 -0.10 -18.81
N GLU A 6 -2.21 -0.31 -20.05
CA GLU A 6 -2.35 -1.55 -20.85
C GLU A 6 -1.46 -2.65 -20.23
N PHE A 7 -1.69 -2.94 -18.95
CA PHE A 7 -0.70 -3.56 -18.06
C PHE A 7 -1.13 -4.94 -17.55
N SER A 8 -2.35 -5.36 -17.80
CA SER A 8 -2.88 -6.51 -17.08
C SER A 8 -2.25 -7.84 -17.51
N HIS A 9 -1.93 -8.03 -18.80
CA HIS A 9 -1.47 -9.34 -19.28
C HIS A 9 0.02 -9.58 -19.07
N ASP A 10 0.88 -8.64 -19.48
CA ASP A 10 2.34 -8.75 -19.34
C ASP A 10 2.76 -8.83 -17.86
N TYR A 11 2.07 -8.07 -17.00
CA TYR A 11 2.31 -8.08 -15.56
C TYR A 11 1.96 -9.43 -14.91
N ILE A 12 0.84 -10.04 -15.28
CA ILE A 12 0.46 -11.37 -14.77
C ILE A 12 1.45 -12.43 -15.25
N GLU A 13 1.92 -12.34 -16.51
CA GLU A 13 2.88 -13.31 -17.05
C GLU A 13 4.26 -13.26 -16.36
N ALA A 14 4.67 -12.08 -15.89
CA ALA A 14 5.91 -11.88 -15.14
C ALA A 14 5.86 -12.42 -13.70
N LEU A 15 4.69 -12.78 -13.17
CA LEU A 15 4.56 -13.31 -11.80
C LEU A 15 5.14 -14.74 -11.72
N PRO A 16 5.88 -15.07 -10.64
CA PRO A 16 6.40 -16.41 -10.39
C PRO A 16 5.30 -17.35 -9.87
N LEU A 17 4.24 -17.50 -10.65
CA LEU A 17 3.05 -18.30 -10.36
C LEU A 17 2.84 -19.34 -11.45
N SER A 18 2.22 -20.47 -11.10
CA SER A 18 1.84 -21.49 -12.07
C SER A 18 0.81 -20.95 -13.06
N ALA A 19 0.77 -21.50 -14.28
CA ALA A 19 -0.18 -21.08 -15.31
C ALA A 19 -1.64 -21.14 -14.84
N GLU A 20 -1.98 -22.14 -14.01
CA GLU A 20 -3.31 -22.30 -13.40
C GLU A 20 -3.65 -21.15 -12.44
N GLN A 21 -2.67 -20.70 -11.65
CA GLN A 21 -2.84 -19.58 -10.71
C GLN A 21 -2.96 -18.26 -11.48
N LYS A 22 -2.17 -18.08 -12.54
CA LYS A 22 -2.24 -16.91 -13.42
C LYS A 22 -3.58 -16.81 -14.14
N ALA A 23 -4.14 -17.94 -14.60
CA ALA A 23 -5.46 -18.01 -15.22
C ALA A 23 -6.62 -17.68 -14.26
N ALA A 24 -6.40 -17.84 -12.96
CA ALA A 24 -7.37 -17.48 -11.92
C ALA A 24 -7.33 -15.98 -11.55
N LEU A 25 -6.35 -15.22 -12.02
CA LEU A 25 -6.22 -13.79 -11.73
C LEU A 25 -7.11 -12.93 -12.65
N PRO A 26 -7.74 -11.88 -12.13
CA PRO A 26 -8.49 -10.94 -12.94
C PRO A 26 -7.57 -10.18 -13.91
N THR A 27 -7.90 -10.14 -15.20
CA THR A 27 -7.12 -9.43 -16.23
C THR A 27 -7.67 -8.03 -16.54
N SER A 28 -8.75 -7.64 -15.89
CA SER A 28 -9.44 -6.38 -16.17
C SER A 28 -8.79 -5.17 -15.50
N ASP A 29 -8.19 -5.38 -14.32
CA ASP A 29 -7.72 -4.30 -13.46
C ASP A 29 -6.58 -4.75 -12.53
N LEU A 30 -5.61 -3.87 -12.31
CA LEU A 30 -4.38 -4.15 -11.56
C LEU A 30 -4.62 -4.18 -10.04
N GLN A 31 -5.55 -3.36 -9.54
CA GLN A 31 -5.95 -3.38 -8.14
C GLN A 31 -6.66 -4.71 -7.82
N ALA A 32 -7.50 -5.19 -8.74
CA ALA A 32 -8.13 -6.51 -8.61
C ALA A 32 -7.11 -7.66 -8.60
N VAL A 33 -6.02 -7.57 -9.39
CA VAL A 33 -4.91 -8.54 -9.34
C VAL A 33 -4.26 -8.53 -7.96
N HIS A 34 -3.98 -7.36 -7.40
CA HIS A 34 -3.34 -7.24 -6.08
C HIS A 34 -4.23 -7.81 -4.97
N GLU A 35 -5.54 -7.54 -5.00
CA GLU A 35 -6.49 -8.10 -4.04
C GLU A 35 -6.56 -9.64 -4.15
N ALA A 36 -6.62 -10.18 -5.36
CA ALA A 36 -6.63 -11.63 -5.58
C ALA A 36 -5.32 -12.31 -5.13
N LEU A 37 -4.18 -11.63 -5.23
CA LEU A 37 -2.88 -12.11 -4.74
C LEU A 37 -2.75 -12.00 -3.22
N ASP A 38 -3.47 -11.08 -2.59
CA ASP A 38 -3.48 -10.87 -1.13
C ASP A 38 -4.43 -11.84 -0.39
N ALA A 39 -4.64 -13.05 -0.92
CA ALA A 39 -5.60 -14.03 -0.41
C ALA A 39 -5.37 -14.46 1.05
N GLN A 40 -4.18 -14.23 1.60
CA GLN A 40 -3.88 -14.55 3.00
C GLN A 40 -3.89 -13.33 3.92
N HIS A 41 -4.16 -12.11 3.39
CA HIS A 41 -4.17 -10.84 4.13
C HIS A 41 -3.13 -10.85 5.23
N HIS A 42 -1.89 -11.26 4.92
CA HIS A 42 -0.92 -11.57 5.96
C HIS A 42 -0.69 -10.26 6.71
N PRO A 43 -1.20 -10.12 7.95
CA PRO A 43 -0.99 -8.90 8.67
C PRO A 43 0.48 -8.98 9.05
N PHE A 44 1.33 -8.28 8.31
CA PHE A 44 2.70 -8.07 8.71
C PHE A 44 2.61 -7.32 10.03
N GLU A 45 2.76 -8.05 11.13
CA GLU A 45 2.77 -7.47 12.46
C GLU A 45 4.01 -6.57 12.50
N ARG A 46 3.77 -5.26 12.40
CA ARG A 46 4.83 -4.28 12.46
C ARG A 46 5.26 -4.20 13.92
N ALA A 47 6.12 -5.13 14.32
CA ALA A 47 6.60 -5.29 15.70
C ALA A 47 7.39 -4.07 16.23
N ASP A 48 7.53 -3.00 15.44
CA ASP A 48 8.35 -1.83 15.73
C ASP A 48 7.73 -0.56 15.11
N ASP A 49 6.52 -0.18 15.50
CA ASP A 49 5.99 1.17 15.21
C ASP A 49 6.46 2.18 16.28
N SER A 50 7.78 2.22 16.52
CA SER A 50 8.44 3.29 17.27
C SER A 50 9.90 3.44 16.83
N PRO A 51 10.22 4.56 16.14
CA PRO A 51 10.42 5.76 16.93
C PRO A 51 9.64 6.92 16.32
N LEU A 52 8.32 6.94 16.52
CA LEU A 52 7.51 8.13 16.29
C LEU A 52 8.16 9.34 16.96
N ALA A 53 8.80 9.17 18.13
CA ALA A 53 9.49 10.26 18.83
C ALA A 53 10.59 10.93 17.99
N SER A 54 11.44 10.18 17.28
CA SER A 54 12.53 10.74 16.48
C SER A 54 12.00 11.47 15.24
N VAL A 55 11.01 10.87 14.57
CA VAL A 55 10.37 11.46 13.39
C VAL A 55 9.54 12.69 13.79
N LYS A 56 8.78 12.61 14.88
CA LYS A 56 8.02 13.72 15.49
C LYS A 56 8.94 14.88 15.87
N ALA A 57 10.05 14.61 16.55
CA ALA A 57 11.02 15.64 16.94
C ALA A 57 11.66 16.33 15.73
N ARG A 58 12.01 15.56 14.69
CA ARG A 58 12.54 16.14 13.44
C ARG A 58 11.49 16.95 12.68
N LEU A 59 10.24 16.50 12.68
CA LEU A 59 9.12 17.20 12.08
C LEU A 59 8.82 18.52 12.81
N GLU A 60 8.80 18.53 14.14
CA GLU A 60 8.64 19.77 14.93
C GLU A 60 9.80 20.73 14.74
N ALA A 61 11.03 20.23 14.76
CA ALA A 61 12.23 21.06 14.61
C ALA A 61 12.37 21.66 13.20
N SER A 62 12.02 20.90 12.17
CA SER A 62 12.11 21.35 10.77
C SER A 62 10.87 22.12 10.34
N TRP A 63 9.71 21.83 10.94
CA TRP A 63 8.43 22.43 10.58
C TRP A 63 7.51 22.60 11.79
N PRO A 64 7.64 23.72 12.52
CA PRO A 64 6.84 24.02 13.70
C PRO A 64 5.34 24.02 13.35
N GLY A 65 4.54 23.24 14.08
CA GLY A 65 3.08 23.14 13.89
C GLY A 65 2.61 22.06 12.91
N SER A 66 3.51 21.25 12.34
CA SER A 66 3.15 20.19 11.36
C SER A 66 2.34 19.02 11.94
N LEU A 67 2.19 18.90 13.26
CA LEU A 67 1.56 17.74 13.92
C LEU A 67 0.13 18.01 14.42
N GLY A 68 -0.60 18.92 13.76
CA GLY A 68 -1.98 19.23 14.12
C GLY A 68 -2.87 17.98 14.14
N GLY A 69 -3.29 17.57 15.34
CA GLY A 69 -4.16 16.40 15.51
C GLY A 69 -4.34 15.84 16.93
N GLU A 70 -4.08 16.59 18.01
CA GLU A 70 -4.40 16.14 19.37
C GLU A 70 -5.17 17.23 20.15
N THR A 71 -6.34 17.62 19.63
CA THR A 71 -7.52 17.97 20.43
C THR A 71 -8.73 17.82 19.52
N ALA A 72 -9.40 16.67 19.60
CA ALA A 72 -10.80 16.59 19.24
C ALA A 72 -11.60 17.39 20.29
N ASP A 73 -11.75 18.70 20.09
CA ASP A 73 -12.85 19.47 20.65
C ASP A 73 -13.85 19.67 19.51
N TYR A 74 -14.83 18.77 19.44
CA TYR A 74 -16.00 18.97 18.58
C TYR A 74 -16.98 19.80 19.40
N ARG A 75 -17.15 21.07 19.03
CA ARG A 75 -18.26 21.91 19.48
C ARG A 75 -19.25 22.12 18.36
#